data_AF-A0A516QJY8-F1
#
_entry.id   AF-A0A516QJY8-F1
#
_cell.length_a   1.000
_cell.length_b   1.000
_cell.length_c   1.000
_cell.angle_alpha   90.00
_cell.angle_beta   90.00
_cell.angle_gamma   90.00
#
_symmetry.space_group_name_H-M   'P 1'
#
loop_
_entity.id
_entity.type
_entity.pdbx_description
1 polymer ?
#
loop_
_entity_poly.entity_id
_entity_poly.type
_entity_poly.pdbx_seq_one_letter_code
_entity_poly.pdbx_strand_id
1 'polypeptide(L)'
;MKDYPFVLLMLIIGFFMVVISGYYYKQNFTTDSVMQGITETIRASAVANADNSSRIQNGELYVSKQDFEKDFKKRINSNNLVKIKKDAKYEFKYLDNKNGSIKAIRVIIQDGNNTFQATCKVNIATS
;
A
#
# COMPACT_ATOMS: atom_id res chain seq x y z
N MET A 1 -33.63 -40.99 18.29
CA MET A 1 -33.11 -39.68 18.76
C MET A 1 -31.59 -39.69 19.03
N LYS A 2 -30.79 -40.55 18.37
CA LYS A 2 -29.37 -40.73 18.69
C LYS A 2 -28.44 -39.85 17.83
N ASP A 3 -28.93 -39.41 16.67
CA ASP A 3 -28.14 -38.59 15.72
C ASP A 3 -28.35 -37.08 15.87
N TYR A 4 -29.37 -36.65 16.61
CA TYR A 4 -29.61 -35.24 16.94
C TYR A 4 -28.40 -34.52 17.55
N PRO A 5 -27.68 -35.07 18.55
CA PRO A 5 -26.50 -34.39 19.08
C PRO A 5 -25.37 -34.26 18.05
N PHE A 6 -25.23 -35.21 17.13
CA PHE A 6 -24.21 -35.16 16.08
C PHE A 6 -24.55 -34.12 15.00
N VAL A 7 -25.81 -34.07 14.56
CA VAL A 7 -26.28 -33.05 13.60
C VAL A 7 -26.18 -31.64 14.19
N LEU A 8 -26.52 -31.47 15.48
CA LEU A 8 -26.38 -30.19 16.18
C LEU A 8 -24.91 -29.74 16.25
N LEU A 9 -23.99 -30.65 16.55
CA LEU A 9 -22.54 -30.37 16.56
C LEU A 9 -22.03 -29.93 15.18
N MET A 10 -22.47 -30.62 14.11
CA MET A 10 -22.08 -30.27 12.75
C MET A 10 -22.57 -28.87 12.35
N LEU A 11 -23.77 -28.49 12.78
CA LEU A 11 -24.34 -27.16 12.56
C LEU A 11 -23.53 -26.06 13.28
N ILE A 12 -23.12 -26.32 14.52
CA ILE A 12 -22.26 -25.39 15.30
C ILE A 12 -20.89 -25.22 14.63
N ILE A 13 -20.27 -26.30 14.18
CA ILE A 13 -18.97 -26.27 13.49
C ILE A 13 -19.08 -25.51 12.16
N GLY A 14 -20.14 -25.76 11.37
CA GLY A 14 -20.40 -25.05 10.12
C GLY A 14 -20.56 -23.54 10.34
N PHE A 15 -21.31 -23.15 11.37
CA PHE A 15 -21.46 -21.74 11.73
C PHE A 15 -20.13 -21.10 12.14
N PHE A 16 -19.32 -21.80 12.96
CA PHE A 16 -17.99 -21.32 13.33
C PHE A 16 -17.07 -21.13 12.12
N MET A 17 -17.09 -22.05 11.15
CA MET A 17 -16.31 -21.91 9.92
C MET A 17 -16.69 -20.67 9.11
N VAL A 18 -17.99 -20.37 8.98
CA VAL A 18 -18.47 -19.18 8.28
C VAL A 18 -18.00 -17.91 8.98
N VAL A 19 -18.13 -17.82 10.30
CA VAL A 19 -17.67 -16.65 11.08
C VAL A 19 -16.16 -16.46 10.96
N ILE A 20 -15.38 -17.53 11.11
CA ILE A 20 -13.92 -17.48 10.98
C ILE A 20 -13.54 -17.02 9.57
N SER A 21 -14.10 -17.63 8.52
CA SER A 21 -13.81 -17.24 7.14
C SER A 21 -14.14 -15.76 6.88
N GLY A 22 -15.29 -15.27 7.34
CA GLY A 22 -15.69 -13.87 7.19
C GLY A 22 -14.72 -12.90 7.86
N TYR A 23 -14.19 -13.26 9.03
CA TYR A 23 -13.18 -12.46 9.73
C TYR A 23 -11.87 -12.38 8.92
N TYR A 24 -11.38 -13.51 8.41
CA TYR A 24 -10.17 -13.55 7.57
C TYR A 24 -10.34 -12.78 6.26
N TYR A 25 -11.50 -12.91 5.59
CA TYR A 25 -11.78 -12.15 4.37
C TYR A 25 -11.76 -10.64 4.64
N LYS A 26 -12.42 -10.17 5.70
CA LYS A 26 -12.44 -8.74 6.05
C LYS A 26 -11.05 -8.18 6.33
N GLN A 27 -10.20 -8.96 6.99
CA GLN A 27 -8.81 -8.56 7.28
C GLN A 27 -8.01 -8.39 5.98
N ASN A 28 -8.07 -9.38 5.07
CA ASN A 28 -7.37 -9.33 3.79
C ASN A 28 -7.84 -8.16 2.91
N PHE A 29 -9.16 -7.94 2.80
CA PHE A 29 -9.71 -6.82 2.03
C PHE A 29 -9.26 -5.45 2.55
N THR A 30 -9.17 -5.30 3.87
CA THR A 30 -8.74 -4.04 4.49
C THR A 30 -7.26 -3.80 4.21
N THR A 31 -6.42 -4.84 4.29
CA THR A 31 -4.98 -4.75 3.99
C THR A 31 -4.73 -4.43 2.52
N ASP A 32 -5.41 -5.09 1.59
CA ASP A 32 -5.23 -4.86 0.15
C ASP A 32 -5.66 -3.45 -0.27
N SER A 33 -6.79 -2.97 0.25
CA SER A 33 -7.28 -1.61 -0.02
C SER A 33 -6.30 -0.54 0.48
N VAL A 34 -5.73 -0.75 1.67
CA VAL A 34 -4.71 0.15 2.23
C VAL A 34 -3.43 0.12 1.39
N MET A 35 -2.96 -1.07 0.99
CA MET A 35 -1.78 -1.22 0.12
C MET A 35 -1.96 -0.55 -1.24
N GLN A 36 -3.15 -0.69 -1.83
CA GLN A 36 -3.49 -0.01 -3.08
C GLN A 36 -3.49 1.51 -2.90
N GLY A 37 -4.13 2.03 -1.84
CA GLY A 37 -4.16 3.46 -1.55
C GLY A 37 -2.77 4.07 -1.34
N ILE A 38 -1.87 3.37 -0.63
CA ILE A 38 -0.47 3.80 -0.49
C ILE A 38 0.23 3.78 -1.85
N THR A 39 0.06 2.72 -2.64
CA THR A 39 0.71 2.57 -3.96
C THR A 39 0.27 3.65 -4.94
N GLU A 40 -1.02 3.96 -5.01
CA GLU A 40 -1.57 5.05 -5.83
C GLU A 40 -1.03 6.40 -5.37
N THR A 41 -0.92 6.62 -4.06
CA THR A 41 -0.34 7.84 -3.49
C THR A 41 1.15 7.99 -3.88
N ILE A 42 1.93 6.91 -3.82
CA ILE A 42 3.33 6.89 -4.30
C ILE A 42 3.38 7.27 -5.78
N ARG A 43 2.56 6.64 -6.62
CA ARG A 43 2.55 6.90 -8.07
C ARG A 43 2.17 8.35 -8.37
N ALA A 44 1.11 8.87 -7.73
CA ALA A 44 0.65 10.24 -7.94
C ALA A 44 1.71 11.27 -7.51
N SER A 45 2.35 11.07 -6.36
CA SER A 45 3.45 11.95 -5.91
C SER A 45 4.68 11.85 -6.80
N ALA A 46 5.02 10.66 -7.29
CA ALA A 46 6.17 10.46 -8.17
C ALA A 46 5.97 11.17 -9.52
N VAL A 47 4.77 11.07 -10.11
CA VAL A 47 4.43 11.74 -11.37
C VAL A 47 4.35 13.26 -11.19
N ALA A 48 3.76 13.74 -10.08
CA ALA A 48 3.64 15.18 -9.84
C ALA A 48 4.99 15.88 -9.62
N ASN A 49 5.99 15.14 -9.11
CA ASN A 49 7.33 15.64 -8.83
C ASN A 49 8.37 15.14 -9.85
N ALA A 50 7.90 14.63 -10.99
CA ALA A 50 8.74 14.22 -12.10
C ALA A 50 9.44 15.42 -12.73
N ASP A 51 10.77 15.38 -12.82
CA ASP A 51 11.53 16.37 -13.57
C ASP A 51 11.44 16.06 -15.08
N ASN A 52 10.44 16.66 -15.72
CA ASN A 52 10.21 16.58 -17.16
C ASN A 52 11.20 17.42 -17.99
N SER A 53 12.11 18.17 -17.34
CA SER A 53 13.12 19.01 -18.01
C SER A 53 14.35 18.20 -18.43
N SER A 54 14.60 17.07 -17.75
CA SER A 54 15.59 16.09 -18.18
C SER A 54 15.12 15.42 -19.49
N ARG A 55 16.02 15.21 -20.46
CA ARG A 55 15.71 14.43 -21.69
C ARG A 55 15.44 12.98 -21.31
N ILE A 56 14.20 12.70 -20.92
CA ILE A 56 13.75 11.44 -20.34
C ILE A 56 13.90 10.31 -21.37
N GLN A 57 14.71 9.30 -21.07
CA GLN A 57 14.65 8.01 -21.76
C GLN A 57 13.50 7.18 -21.17
N ASN A 58 12.84 6.38 -22.01
CA ASN A 58 11.74 5.51 -21.58
C ASN A 58 12.16 4.64 -20.39
N GLY A 59 11.41 4.71 -19.28
CA GLY A 59 11.69 3.94 -18.05
C GLY A 59 12.59 4.61 -17.01
N GLU A 60 13.04 5.85 -17.24
CA GLU A 60 13.84 6.62 -16.28
C GLU A 60 13.02 7.77 -15.70
N LEU A 61 12.82 7.82 -14.37
CA LEU A 61 12.14 8.93 -13.70
C LEU A 61 13.11 9.65 -12.77
N TYR A 62 13.32 10.94 -12.98
CA TYR A 62 14.02 11.79 -12.03
C TYR A 62 12.98 12.48 -11.15
N VAL A 63 13.08 12.31 -9.83
CA VAL A 63 12.16 12.93 -8.86
C VAL A 63 12.98 13.60 -7.77
N SER A 64 12.61 14.83 -7.41
CA SER A 64 13.11 15.47 -6.20
C SER A 64 12.62 14.69 -4.98
N LYS A 65 13.54 14.04 -4.26
CA LYS A 65 13.22 13.21 -3.07
C LYS A 65 12.52 14.03 -1.99
N GLN A 66 12.95 15.27 -1.75
CA GLN A 66 12.36 16.14 -0.74
C GLN A 66 10.92 16.55 -1.08
N ASP A 67 10.69 16.95 -2.33
CA ASP A 67 9.35 17.38 -2.78
C ASP A 67 8.41 16.18 -2.83
N PHE A 68 8.89 15.03 -3.29
CA PHE A 68 8.16 13.76 -3.25
C PHE A 68 7.70 13.40 -1.84
N GLU A 69 8.58 13.45 -0.85
CA GLU A 69 8.24 13.09 0.54
C GLU A 69 7.20 14.03 1.14
N LYS A 70 7.32 15.33 0.85
CA LYS A 70 6.37 16.35 1.30
C LYS A 70 4.99 16.13 0.66
N ASP A 71 4.95 15.91 -0.65
CA ASP A 71 3.72 15.67 -1.38
C ASP A 71 3.07 14.34 -0.99
N PHE A 72 3.87 13.28 -0.81
CA PHE A 72 3.40 12.00 -0.31
C PHE A 72 2.74 12.15 1.06
N LYS A 73 3.40 12.80 2.03
CA LYS A 73 2.85 13.03 3.37
C LYS A 73 1.55 13.83 3.32
N LYS A 74 1.45 14.82 2.43
CA LYS A 74 0.22 15.60 2.25
C LYS A 74 -0.91 14.73 1.71
N ARG A 75 -0.67 13.99 0.62
CA ARG A 75 -1.68 13.17 -0.05
C ARG A 75 -2.12 11.97 0.80
N ILE A 76 -1.20 11.34 1.51
CA ILE A 76 -1.53 10.17 2.35
C ILE A 76 -2.36 10.57 3.57
N ASN A 77 -2.09 11.73 4.17
CA ASN A 77 -2.91 12.27 5.27
C ASN A 77 -4.30 12.70 4.80
N SER A 78 -4.46 13.09 3.53
CA SER A 78 -5.75 13.39 2.92
C SER A 78 -6.49 12.15 2.38
N ASN A 79 -5.84 10.99 2.35
CA ASN A 79 -6.41 9.77 1.78
C ASN A 79 -7.29 9.05 2.81
N ASN A 80 -8.60 9.00 2.56
CA ASN A 80 -9.57 8.32 3.43
C ASN A 80 -9.37 6.80 3.51
N LEU A 81 -8.64 6.20 2.56
CA LEU A 81 -8.35 4.76 2.54
C LEU A 81 -7.30 4.35 3.58
N VAL A 82 -6.43 5.28 3.99
CA VAL A 82 -5.32 4.99 4.91
C VAL A 82 -5.49 5.83 6.17
N LYS A 83 -6.05 5.24 7.22
CA LYS A 83 -6.19 5.87 8.54
C LYS A 83 -4.86 5.77 9.29
N ILE A 84 -3.93 6.68 8.99
CA ILE A 84 -2.65 6.77 9.68
C ILE A 84 -2.78 7.68 10.90
N LYS A 85 -2.30 7.25 12.07
CA LYS A 85 -2.20 8.13 13.25
C LYS A 85 -1.12 9.19 13.05
N LYS A 86 -1.29 10.32 13.74
CA LYS A 86 -0.45 11.52 13.60
C LYS A 86 1.02 11.30 14.01
N ASP A 87 1.30 10.25 14.77
CA ASP A 87 2.61 9.82 15.28
C ASP A 87 3.30 8.74 14.41
N ALA A 88 2.73 8.39 13.25
CA ALA A 88 3.32 7.39 12.39
C ALA A 88 4.68 7.81 11.83
N LYS A 89 5.63 6.87 11.83
CA LYS A 89 6.96 7.05 11.24
C LYS A 89 6.92 6.66 9.77
N TYR A 90 7.48 7.52 8.92
CA TYR A 90 7.59 7.32 7.49
C TYR A 90 9.04 7.05 7.12
N GLU A 91 9.31 5.92 6.47
CA GLU A 91 10.62 5.58 5.92
C GLU A 91 10.49 5.43 4.39
N PHE A 92 11.32 6.18 3.67
CA PHE A 92 11.34 6.20 2.21
C PHE A 92 12.63 5.54 1.71
N LYS A 93 12.48 4.51 0.86
CA LYS A 93 13.60 3.82 0.20
C LYS A 93 13.50 4.01 -1.30
N TYR A 94 14.58 4.51 -1.89
CA TYR A 94 14.69 4.75 -3.32
C TYR A 94 15.64 3.73 -3.93
N LEU A 95 15.23 3.13 -5.05
CA LEU A 95 16.10 2.31 -5.86
C LEU A 95 16.55 3.15 -7.05
N ASP A 96 17.77 3.66 -6.98
CA ASP A 96 18.38 4.47 -8.03
C ASP A 96 19.00 3.55 -9.12
N ASN A 97 18.97 3.99 -10.37
CA ASN A 97 19.62 3.36 -11.53
C ASN A 97 21.05 3.90 -11.66
N LYS A 98 21.89 3.25 -12.48
CA LYS A 98 23.29 3.66 -12.71
C LYS A 98 23.43 5.10 -13.24
N ASN A 99 22.37 5.61 -13.89
CA ASN A 99 22.30 6.97 -14.46
C ASN A 99 21.71 8.02 -13.49
N GLY A 100 21.45 7.67 -12.23
CA GLY A 100 20.83 8.56 -11.24
C GLY A 100 19.30 8.69 -11.33
N SER A 101 18.64 7.97 -12.25
CA SER A 101 17.18 7.88 -12.35
C SER A 101 16.60 6.93 -11.30
N ILE A 102 15.36 7.13 -10.87
CA ILE A 102 14.69 6.30 -9.86
C ILE A 102 13.93 5.17 -10.55
N LYS A 103 14.29 3.92 -10.25
CA LYS A 103 13.67 2.69 -10.77
C LYS A 103 12.45 2.27 -9.95
N ALA A 104 12.52 2.43 -8.63
CA ALA A 104 11.41 2.08 -7.74
C ALA A 104 11.45 2.93 -6.46
N ILE A 105 10.26 3.19 -5.93
CA ILE A 105 10.07 3.87 -4.65
C ILE A 105 9.34 2.91 -3.72
N ARG A 106 9.93 2.65 -2.56
CA ARG A 106 9.31 1.90 -1.47
C ARG A 106 9.03 2.84 -0.32
N VAL A 107 7.81 2.81 0.20
CA VAL A 107 7.40 3.54 1.39
C VAL A 107 6.99 2.57 2.48
N ILE A 108 7.54 2.75 3.66
CA ILE A 108 7.22 2.00 4.86
C ILE A 108 6.62 3.00 5.85
N ILE A 109 5.41 2.70 6.34
CA ILE A 109 4.68 3.50 7.30
C ILE A 109 4.51 2.65 8.56
N GLN A 110 5.09 3.08 9.67
CA GLN A 110 4.96 2.45 10.97
C GLN A 110 3.98 3.25 11.82
N ASP A 111 2.80 2.69 12.06
CA ASP A 111 1.75 3.27 12.90
C ASP A 111 1.55 2.37 14.15
N GLY A 112 2.29 2.69 15.21
CA GLY A 112 2.32 1.89 16.44
C GLY A 112 2.78 0.45 16.18
N ASN A 113 1.86 -0.51 16.33
CA ASN A 113 2.13 -1.93 16.08
C ASN A 113 1.88 -2.36 14.63
N ASN A 114 1.30 -1.50 13.78
CA ASN A 114 1.00 -1.82 12.39
C ASN A 114 2.09 -1.27 11.48
N THR A 115 2.67 -2.13 10.63
CA THR A 115 3.63 -1.71 9.59
C THR A 115 3.00 -1.92 8.23
N PHE A 116 2.85 -0.84 7.48
CA PHE A 116 2.34 -0.84 6.11
C PHE A 116 3.50 -0.60 5.15
N GLN A 117 3.68 -1.47 4.15
CA GLN A 117 4.77 -1.34 3.18
C GLN A 117 4.24 -1.46 1.76
N ALA A 118 4.44 -0.42 0.96
CA ALA A 118 4.13 -0.45 -0.47
C ALA A 118 5.40 -0.19 -1.29
N THR A 119 5.51 -0.86 -2.44
CA THR A 119 6.59 -0.62 -3.41
C THR A 119 5.98 -0.34 -4.77
N CYS A 120 6.24 0.84 -5.32
CA CYS A 120 5.88 1.18 -6.68
C CYS A 120 7.11 1.07 -7.57
N LYS A 121 7.06 0.18 -8.56
CA LYS A 121 8.01 0.21 -9.68
C LYS A 121 7.62 1.38 -10.56
N VAL A 122 8.58 2.24 -10.83
CA VAL A 122 8.36 3.38 -11.72
C VAL A 122 8.68 2.89 -13.11
N ASN A 123 7.64 2.53 -13.87
CA ASN A 123 7.75 2.28 -15.29
C ASN A 123 6.84 3.29 -15.98
N ILE A 124 7.41 4.37 -16.51
CA ILE A 124 6.66 5.27 -17.37
C ILE A 124 6.55 4.54 -18.71
N ALA A 125 5.53 3.70 -18.85
CA ALA A 125 5.08 3.25 -20.16
C ALA A 125 4.23 4.39 -20.72
N THR A 126 4.75 5.06 -21.75
CA THR A 126 3.97 5.93 -22.63
C THR A 126 2.79 5.12 -23.18
N SER A 127 1.55 5.50 -22.83
CA SER A 127 0.37 5.10 -23.60
C SER A 127 0.33 5.87 -24.91
#